data_AF-A0AAD8IRT1-F1
#
_entry.id   AF-A0AAD8IRT1-F1
#
_cell.length_a   1.000
_cell.length_b   1.000
_cell.length_c   1.000
_cell.angle_alpha   90.00
_cell.angle_beta   90.00
_cell.angle_gamma   90.00
#
_symmetry.space_group_name_H-M   'P 1'
#
loop_
_entity.id
_entity.type
_entity.pdbx_description
1 polymer ?
#
loop_
_entity_poly.entity_id
_entity_poly.type
_entity_poly.pdbx_seq_one_letter_code
_entity_poly.pdbx_strand_id
1 'polypeptide(L)'
;MENSEELKLLGFWVSPTVARVEWALGLKGIKDYVHVEEDVIYNKSPLLLELNPVHKKVPVLVHKGKPIAESDVIVKYIDETWKNYPLLPQDPYEKARILSFAKFGDKLFDDAFTAMWSQGEEKEKVVKSTIEEFEKIEEEIKGRKFFGGESIGYLDIALGWISYWLPLWEEVGSINIFDPIKFPGIASWVENFLSQPVINEKLPPKDRAVEYFQERRAFITSVIYV
;
A
#
# COMPACT_ATOMS: atom_id res chain seq x y z
N MET A 1 -2.66 24.73 -14.71
CA MET A 1 -1.62 24.17 -13.82
C MET A 1 -2.11 24.41 -12.43
N GLU A 2 -2.43 23.35 -11.69
CA GLU A 2 -2.95 23.44 -10.33
C GLU A 2 -1.84 24.00 -9.44
N ASN A 3 -2.12 25.00 -8.59
CA ASN A 3 -1.09 25.60 -7.76
C ASN A 3 -0.63 24.56 -6.73
N SER A 4 0.67 24.29 -6.64
CA SER A 4 1.24 23.28 -5.71
C SER A 4 0.85 23.51 -4.24
N GLU A 5 0.47 24.74 -3.87
CA GLU A 5 -0.05 25.08 -2.52
C GLU A 5 -1.45 24.51 -2.24
N GLU A 6 -2.21 24.13 -3.27
CA GLU A 6 -3.57 23.60 -3.14
C GLU A 6 -3.63 22.09 -2.91
N LEU A 7 -2.52 21.36 -3.12
CA LEU A 7 -2.47 19.91 -2.94
C LEU A 7 -1.34 19.52 -1.98
N LYS A 8 -1.71 18.87 -0.87
CA LYS A 8 -0.75 18.37 0.13
C LYS A 8 -1.02 16.92 0.44
N LEU A 9 0.02 16.14 0.65
CA LEU A 9 -0.06 14.77 1.14
C LEU A 9 0.70 14.68 2.46
N LEU A 10 -0.02 14.49 3.56
CA LEU A 10 0.60 14.10 4.83
C LEU A 10 0.91 12.61 4.74
N GLY A 11 2.17 12.27 4.91
CA GLY A 11 2.69 10.92 4.70
C GLY A 11 3.77 10.56 5.69
N PHE A 12 4.10 9.27 5.72
CA PHE A 12 5.22 8.72 6.46
C PHE A 12 6.03 7.89 5.49
N TRP A 13 7.34 8.17 5.40
CA TRP A 13 8.21 7.74 4.30
C TRP A 13 8.20 6.23 3.99
N VAL A 14 7.99 5.38 4.99
CA VAL A 14 7.99 3.91 4.84
C VAL A 14 6.58 3.31 4.70
N SER A 15 5.53 4.14 4.67
CA SER A 15 4.15 3.65 4.71
C SER A 15 3.67 3.16 3.33
N PRO A 16 3.26 1.88 3.21
CA PRO A 16 2.70 1.36 1.95
C PRO A 16 1.38 2.05 1.57
N THR A 17 0.57 2.49 2.54
CA THR A 17 -0.70 3.16 2.26
C THR A 17 -0.49 4.58 1.75
N VAL A 18 0.62 5.22 2.08
CA VAL A 18 1.04 6.51 1.49
C VAL A 18 1.52 6.29 0.06
N ALA A 19 2.32 5.24 -0.17
CA ALA A 19 2.79 4.89 -1.51
C ALA A 19 1.62 4.66 -2.49
N ARG A 20 0.51 4.06 -2.05
CA ARG A 20 -0.72 3.93 -2.87
C ARG A 20 -1.18 5.29 -3.44
N VAL A 21 -1.17 6.32 -2.60
CA VAL A 21 -1.59 7.68 -2.99
C VAL A 21 -0.57 8.32 -3.92
N GLU A 22 0.72 8.18 -3.63
CA GLU A 22 1.79 8.71 -4.48
C GLU A 22 1.79 8.07 -5.87
N TRP A 23 1.61 6.75 -5.96
CA TRP A 23 1.48 6.05 -7.24
C TRP A 23 0.25 6.50 -8.01
N ALA A 24 -0.91 6.66 -7.34
CA ALA A 24 -2.11 7.17 -7.98
C ALA A 24 -1.89 8.59 -8.55
N LEU A 25 -1.34 9.51 -7.77
CA LEU A 25 -1.01 10.87 -8.24
C LEU A 25 -0.02 10.83 -9.41
N GLY A 26 1.03 10.01 -9.30
CA GLY A 26 2.03 9.84 -10.34
C GLY A 26 1.46 9.31 -11.66
N LEU A 27 0.56 8.32 -11.61
CA LEU A 27 -0.13 7.77 -12.79
C LEU A 27 -1.06 8.79 -13.44
N LYS A 28 -1.64 9.70 -12.65
CA LYS A 28 -2.37 10.86 -13.14
C LYS A 28 -1.46 11.97 -13.67
N GLY A 29 -0.14 11.83 -13.56
CA GLY A 29 0.82 12.87 -13.96
C GLY A 29 0.88 14.06 -12.99
N ILE A 30 0.33 13.93 -11.78
CA ILE A 30 0.32 14.98 -10.75
C ILE A 30 1.60 14.88 -9.93
N LYS A 31 2.58 15.73 -10.25
CA LYS A 31 3.89 15.78 -9.59
C LYS A 31 4.03 16.96 -8.62
N ASP A 32 3.25 18.02 -8.85
CA ASP A 32 3.33 19.27 -8.08
C ASP A 32 2.39 19.23 -6.88
N TYR A 33 2.84 18.67 -5.77
CA TYR A 33 2.16 18.72 -4.48
C TYR A 33 3.17 18.77 -3.33
N VAL A 34 2.75 19.29 -2.18
CA VAL A 34 3.60 19.33 -0.99
C VAL A 34 3.47 18.00 -0.24
N HIS A 35 4.56 17.24 -0.13
CA HIS A 35 4.63 16.11 0.79
C HIS A 35 5.02 16.61 2.18
N VAL A 36 4.17 16.35 3.17
CA VAL A 36 4.39 16.71 4.58
C VAL A 36 4.73 15.43 5.33
N GLU A 37 5.98 15.29 5.74
CA GLU A 37 6.43 14.14 6.53
C GLU A 37 5.88 14.21 7.96
N GLU A 38 5.27 13.12 8.41
CA GLU A 38 4.68 12.96 9.73
C GLU A 38 5.39 11.88 10.55
N ASP A 39 5.71 12.19 11.80
CA ASP A 39 6.07 11.16 12.78
C ASP A 39 4.78 10.53 13.36
N VAL A 40 4.35 9.43 12.77
CA VAL A 40 3.15 8.71 13.22
C VAL A 40 3.40 7.76 14.39
N ILE A 41 4.65 7.64 14.84
CA ILE A 41 5.08 6.64 15.83
C ILE A 41 5.25 7.26 17.22
N TYR A 42 5.97 8.38 17.32
CA TYR A 42 6.30 8.99 18.59
C TYR A 42 5.59 10.32 18.81
N ASN A 43 5.48 11.15 17.77
CA ASN A 43 4.94 12.50 17.91
C ASN A 43 4.09 12.94 16.70
N LYS A 44 2.80 12.56 16.74
CA LYS A 44 1.82 12.99 15.73
C LYS A 44 1.65 14.51 15.77
N SER A 45 1.80 15.17 14.63
CA SER A 45 1.72 16.63 14.58
C SER A 45 0.31 17.15 14.92
N PRO A 46 0.18 18.36 15.47
CA PRO A 46 -1.12 19.02 15.63
C PRO A 46 -1.91 19.11 14.31
N LEU A 47 -1.21 19.28 13.19
CA LEU A 47 -1.80 19.35 11.85
C LEU A 47 -2.47 18.01 11.49
N LEU A 48 -1.81 16.87 11.70
CA LEU A 48 -2.40 15.55 11.46
C LEU A 48 -3.64 15.32 12.33
N LEU A 49 -3.57 15.72 13.60
CA LEU A 49 -4.69 15.57 14.55
C LEU A 49 -5.88 16.46 14.18
N GLU A 50 -5.64 17.63 13.61
CA GLU A 50 -6.67 18.52 13.10
C GLU A 50 -7.31 17.99 11.82
N LEU A 51 -6.50 17.52 10.86
CA LEU A 51 -6.97 17.10 9.54
C LEU A 51 -7.60 15.69 9.54
N ASN A 52 -7.20 14.82 10.46
CA ASN A 52 -7.78 13.48 10.64
C ASN A 52 -8.06 13.19 12.14
N PRO A 53 -9.05 13.87 12.75
CA PRO A 53 -9.30 13.76 14.18
C PRO A 53 -9.84 12.38 14.60
N VAL A 54 -10.46 11.65 13.67
CA VAL A 54 -11.06 10.33 13.92
C VAL A 54 -9.98 9.25 14.03
N HIS A 55 -9.15 9.09 12.99
CA HIS A 55 -8.20 7.97 12.94
C HIS A 55 -6.79 8.39 13.33
N LYS A 56 -6.42 9.67 13.16
CA LYS A 56 -5.10 10.21 13.51
C LYS A 56 -3.97 9.42 12.82
N LYS A 57 -4.19 9.04 11.55
CA LYS A 57 -3.31 8.21 10.72
C LYS A 57 -3.05 8.90 9.39
N VAL A 58 -1.93 8.56 8.77
CA VAL A 58 -1.59 8.87 7.37
C VAL A 58 -1.99 7.70 6.46
N PRO A 59 -2.18 7.93 5.14
CA PRO A 59 -2.14 9.22 4.44
C PRO A 59 -3.32 10.14 4.75
N VAL A 60 -3.09 11.45 4.63
CA VAL A 60 -4.15 12.46 4.50
C VAL A 60 -3.85 13.33 3.29
N LEU A 61 -4.74 13.31 2.28
CA LEU A 61 -4.66 14.21 1.14
C LEU A 61 -5.47 15.47 1.44
N VAL A 62 -4.86 16.64 1.34
CA VAL A 62 -5.53 17.93 1.44
C VAL A 62 -5.60 18.52 0.04
N HIS A 63 -6.81 18.62 -0.52
CA HIS A 63 -7.04 19.25 -1.82
C HIS A 63 -7.92 20.47 -1.65
N LYS A 64 -7.42 21.66 -1.99
CA LYS A 64 -8.10 22.97 -1.86
C LYS A 64 -8.62 23.19 -0.44
N GLY A 65 -7.76 22.91 0.54
CA GLY A 65 -8.06 23.05 1.97
C GLY A 65 -8.99 21.99 2.56
N LYS A 66 -9.40 20.97 1.78
CA LYS A 66 -10.30 19.91 2.24
C LYS A 66 -9.53 18.61 2.48
N PRO A 67 -9.45 18.12 3.73
CA PRO A 67 -8.76 16.87 4.03
C PRO A 67 -9.60 15.65 3.64
N ILE A 68 -8.91 14.62 3.18
CA ILE A 68 -9.44 13.31 2.83
C ILE A 68 -8.49 12.28 3.43
N ALA A 69 -9.02 11.41 4.27
CA ALA A 69 -8.29 10.32 4.92
C ALA A 69 -8.63 8.98 4.26
N GLU A 70 -7.90 7.93 4.67
CA GLU A 70 -7.99 6.55 4.15
C GLU A 70 -7.48 6.41 2.71
N SER A 71 -6.40 5.64 2.53
CA SER A 71 -5.71 5.53 1.24
C SER A 71 -6.62 5.08 0.10
N ASP A 72 -7.55 4.16 0.36
CA ASP A 72 -8.48 3.65 -0.64
C ASP A 72 -9.53 4.69 -1.04
N VAL A 73 -9.98 5.53 -0.10
CA VAL A 73 -10.88 6.66 -0.37
C VAL A 73 -10.14 7.74 -1.14
N ILE A 74 -8.90 8.06 -0.75
CA ILE A 74 -8.05 9.04 -1.44
C ILE A 74 -7.79 8.62 -2.89
N VAL A 75 -7.44 7.35 -3.15
CA VAL A 75 -7.19 6.88 -4.53
C VAL A 75 -8.47 6.95 -5.38
N LYS A 76 -9.64 6.62 -4.81
CA LYS A 76 -10.93 6.82 -5.50
C LYS A 76 -11.18 8.29 -5.82
N TYR A 77 -10.94 9.19 -4.85
CA TYR A 77 -11.07 10.63 -5.05
C TYR A 77 -10.14 11.15 -6.16
N ILE A 78 -8.90 10.67 -6.20
CA ILE A 78 -7.94 10.99 -7.26
C ILE A 78 -8.46 10.51 -8.62
N ASP A 79 -9.01 9.30 -8.69
CA ASP A 79 -9.59 8.76 -9.92
C ASP A 79 -10.83 9.54 -10.38
N GLU A 80 -11.59 10.05 -9.41
CA GLU A 80 -12.78 10.86 -9.66
C GLU A 80 -12.46 12.29 -10.10
N THR A 81 -11.33 12.83 -9.64
CA THR A 81 -10.95 14.23 -9.88
C THR A 81 -10.17 14.42 -11.18
N TRP A 82 -9.16 13.58 -11.44
CA TRP A 82 -8.30 13.68 -12.63
C TRP A 82 -8.59 12.53 -13.61
N LYS A 83 -9.20 12.84 -14.77
CA LYS A 83 -9.78 11.83 -15.69
C LYS A 83 -8.84 11.28 -16.77
N ASN A 84 -7.61 11.77 -16.84
CA ASN A 84 -6.65 11.46 -17.90
C ASN A 84 -6.12 10.01 -17.89
N TYR A 85 -6.19 9.30 -16.75
CA TYR A 85 -5.75 7.92 -16.62
C TYR A 85 -6.70 7.14 -15.71
N PRO A 86 -7.82 6.57 -16.21
CA PRO A 86 -8.80 5.88 -15.37
C PRO A 86 -8.19 4.69 -14.63
N LEU A 87 -8.29 4.66 -13.30
CA LEU A 87 -7.81 3.56 -12.46
C LEU A 87 -8.88 2.49 -12.26
N LEU A 88 -10.15 2.90 -12.23
CA LEU A 88 -11.30 2.00 -12.15
C LEU A 88 -12.02 1.89 -13.49
N PRO A 89 -12.62 0.72 -13.79
CA PRO A 89 -13.47 0.56 -14.96
C PRO A 89 -14.72 1.45 -14.85
N GLN A 90 -15.29 1.81 -16.00
CA GLN A 90 -16.52 2.61 -16.06
C GLN A 90 -17.77 1.78 -15.77
N ASP A 91 -17.75 0.50 -16.14
CA ASP A 91 -18.84 -0.41 -15.85
C ASP A 91 -19.03 -0.56 -14.32
N PRO A 92 -20.25 -0.32 -13.79
CA PRO A 92 -20.49 -0.36 -12.35
C PRO A 92 -20.24 -1.72 -11.71
N TYR A 93 -20.52 -2.82 -12.42
CA TYR A 93 -20.34 -4.17 -11.88
C TYR A 93 -18.85 -4.50 -11.77
N GLU A 94 -18.08 -4.27 -12.83
CA GLU A 94 -16.63 -4.49 -12.80
C GLU A 94 -15.95 -3.59 -11.78
N LYS A 95 -16.41 -2.34 -11.63
CA LYS A 95 -15.92 -1.43 -10.59
C LYS A 95 -16.17 -2.02 -9.20
N ALA A 96 -17.38 -2.49 -8.92
CA ALA A 96 -17.72 -3.10 -7.65
C ALA A 96 -16.91 -4.37 -7.37
N ARG A 97 -16.70 -5.22 -8.39
CA ARG A 97 -15.87 -6.43 -8.31
C ARG A 97 -14.43 -6.10 -7.90
N ILE A 98 -13.81 -5.13 -8.57
CA ILE A 98 -12.45 -4.66 -8.28
C ILE A 98 -12.35 -4.07 -6.87
N LEU A 99 -13.31 -3.23 -6.47
CA LEU A 99 -13.32 -2.65 -5.12
C LEU A 99 -13.51 -3.70 -4.03
N SER A 100 -14.35 -4.71 -4.27
CA SER A 100 -14.54 -5.84 -3.34
C SER A 100 -13.26 -6.66 -3.21
N PHE A 101 -12.58 -6.94 -4.32
CA PHE A 101 -11.33 -7.70 -4.30
C PHE A 101 -10.20 -6.90 -3.63
N ALA A 102 -10.16 -5.58 -3.82
CA ALA A 102 -9.22 -4.72 -3.11
C ALA A 102 -9.44 -4.75 -1.58
N LYS A 103 -10.68 -4.88 -1.10
CA LYS A 103 -10.96 -5.07 0.34
C LYS A 103 -10.47 -6.40 0.88
N PHE A 104 -10.55 -7.45 0.07
CA PHE A 104 -9.86 -8.70 0.39
C PHE A 104 -8.34 -8.51 0.47
N GLY A 105 -7.75 -7.75 -0.46
CA GLY A 105 -6.34 -7.37 -0.42
C GLY A 105 -5.94 -6.53 0.80
N ASP A 106 -6.82 -5.65 1.30
CA ASP A 106 -6.60 -4.89 2.54
C ASP A 106 -6.58 -5.82 3.78
N LYS A 107 -7.46 -6.83 3.84
CA LYS A 107 -7.38 -7.85 4.90
C LYS A 107 -6.07 -8.64 4.82
N LEU A 108 -5.68 -9.05 3.60
CA LEU A 108 -4.46 -9.81 3.37
C LEU A 108 -3.20 -9.02 3.77
N PHE A 109 -3.22 -7.71 3.52
CA PHE A 109 -2.20 -6.78 3.99
C PHE A 109 -2.08 -6.81 5.52
N ASP A 110 -3.21 -6.73 6.23
CA ASP A 110 -3.22 -6.73 7.70
C ASP A 110 -2.70 -8.06 8.27
N ASP A 111 -3.06 -9.19 7.64
CA ASP A 111 -2.60 -10.52 8.05
C ASP A 111 -1.08 -10.68 7.83
N ALA A 112 -0.56 -10.28 6.67
CA ALA A 112 0.87 -10.33 6.37
C ALA A 112 1.67 -9.39 7.28
N PHE A 113 1.14 -8.19 7.55
CA PHE A 113 1.74 -7.25 8.49
C PHE A 113 1.75 -7.81 9.92
N THR A 114 0.67 -8.49 10.34
CA THR A 114 0.58 -9.15 11.65
C THR A 114 1.60 -10.29 11.76
N ALA A 115 1.73 -11.13 10.73
CA ALA A 115 2.67 -12.24 10.69
C ALA A 115 4.12 -11.81 10.94
N MET A 116 4.51 -10.60 10.49
CA MET A 116 5.83 -10.04 10.76
C MET A 116 6.11 -9.88 12.27
N TRP A 117 5.10 -9.53 13.07
CA TRP A 117 5.24 -9.28 14.51
C TRP A 117 5.02 -10.53 15.38
N SER A 118 4.24 -11.51 14.90
CA SER A 118 3.87 -12.72 15.65
C SER A 118 5.06 -13.64 15.95
N GLN A 119 4.88 -14.51 16.96
CA GLN A 119 5.85 -15.53 17.38
C GLN A 119 5.19 -16.91 17.55
N GLY A 120 5.99 -17.97 17.56
CA GLY A 120 5.54 -19.34 17.87
C GLY A 120 4.38 -19.84 17.01
N GLU A 121 3.44 -20.55 17.63
CA GLU A 121 2.29 -21.16 16.94
C GLU A 121 1.36 -20.14 16.26
N GLU A 122 1.23 -18.93 16.83
CA GLU A 122 0.42 -17.87 16.23
C GLU A 122 1.00 -17.45 14.88
N LYS A 123 2.33 -17.26 14.83
CA LYS A 123 3.04 -16.92 13.59
C LYS A 123 2.82 -17.97 12.51
N GLU A 124 2.97 -19.26 12.86
CA GLU A 124 2.77 -20.37 11.92
C GLU A 124 1.33 -20.40 11.38
N LYS A 125 0.35 -20.19 12.26
CA LYS A 125 -1.08 -20.15 11.89
C LYS A 125 -1.39 -19.01 10.93
N VAL A 126 -0.95 -17.78 11.25
CA VAL A 126 -1.21 -16.61 10.40
C VAL A 126 -0.55 -16.79 9.05
N VAL A 127 0.75 -17.14 9.01
CA VAL A 127 1.49 -17.38 7.76
C VAL A 127 0.79 -18.41 6.88
N LYS A 128 0.36 -19.55 7.45
CA LYS A 128 -0.36 -20.57 6.68
C LYS A 128 -1.65 -20.03 6.09
N SER A 129 -2.47 -19.33 6.88
CA SER A 129 -3.73 -18.76 6.39
C SER A 129 -3.52 -17.69 5.32
N THR A 130 -2.46 -16.87 5.45
CA THR A 130 -2.09 -15.88 4.45
C THR A 130 -1.67 -16.55 3.14
N ILE A 131 -0.87 -17.62 3.17
CA ILE A 131 -0.47 -18.36 1.97
C ILE A 131 -1.68 -18.95 1.22
N GLU A 132 -2.67 -19.48 1.94
CA GLU A 132 -3.92 -20.00 1.34
C GLU A 132 -4.72 -18.88 0.65
N GLU A 133 -4.68 -17.66 1.20
CA GLU A 133 -5.33 -16.50 0.59
C GLU A 133 -4.58 -15.96 -0.64
N PHE A 134 -3.25 -16.10 -0.71
CA PHE A 134 -2.45 -15.74 -1.89
C PHE A 134 -2.82 -16.53 -3.15
N GLU A 135 -3.35 -17.75 -3.01
CA GLU A 135 -3.84 -18.54 -4.14
C GLU A 135 -4.95 -17.80 -4.92
N LYS A 136 -5.80 -17.05 -4.22
CA LYS A 136 -6.85 -16.23 -4.86
C LYS A 136 -6.29 -15.03 -5.61
N ILE A 137 -5.19 -14.45 -5.12
CA ILE A 137 -4.48 -13.36 -5.82
C ILE A 137 -3.85 -13.90 -7.11
N GLU A 138 -3.21 -15.06 -7.03
CA GLU A 138 -2.62 -15.75 -8.19
C GLU A 138 -3.67 -16.09 -9.26
N GLU A 139 -4.85 -16.56 -8.86
CA GLU A 139 -5.96 -16.79 -9.78
C GLU A 139 -6.45 -15.50 -10.46
N GLU A 140 -6.54 -14.38 -9.73
CA GLU A 140 -7.02 -13.11 -10.29
C GLU A 140 -6.02 -12.48 -11.28
N ILE A 141 -4.71 -12.61 -11.06
CA ILE A 141 -3.68 -12.07 -11.96
C ILE A 141 -3.41 -12.98 -13.17
N LYS A 142 -3.81 -14.24 -13.11
CA LYS A 142 -3.46 -15.28 -14.09
C LYS A 142 -3.69 -14.82 -15.54
N GLY A 143 -2.61 -14.82 -16.32
CA GLY A 143 -2.64 -14.47 -17.74
C GLY A 143 -2.74 -12.97 -18.02
N ARG A 144 -2.60 -12.10 -17.01
CA ARG A 144 -2.61 -10.64 -17.17
C ARG A 144 -1.25 -10.05 -16.81
N LYS A 145 -0.92 -8.92 -17.43
CA LYS A 145 0.30 -8.15 -17.12
C LYS A 145 0.12 -7.34 -15.83
N PHE A 146 -1.03 -6.71 -15.69
CA PHE A 146 -1.50 -5.97 -14.52
C PHE A 146 -2.89 -6.47 -14.14
N PHE A 147 -3.31 -6.25 -12.89
CA PHE A 147 -4.69 -6.50 -12.49
C PHE A 147 -5.69 -5.65 -13.29
N GLY A 148 -5.27 -4.44 -13.70
CA GLY A 148 -5.97 -3.58 -14.65
C GLY A 148 -5.91 -4.03 -16.12
N GLY A 149 -5.30 -5.17 -16.43
CA GLY A 149 -5.11 -5.68 -17.79
C GLY A 149 -3.77 -5.26 -18.39
N GLU A 150 -3.81 -4.36 -19.38
CA GLU A 150 -2.60 -3.86 -20.08
C GLU A 150 -1.90 -2.69 -19.37
N SER A 151 -2.59 -2.06 -18.41
CA SER A 151 -2.12 -0.90 -17.66
C SER A 151 -2.39 -1.06 -16.17
N ILE A 152 -1.63 -0.36 -15.33
CA ILE A 152 -1.84 -0.33 -13.87
C ILE A 152 -3.24 0.23 -13.58
N GLY A 153 -4.05 -0.55 -12.87
CA GLY A 153 -5.36 -0.13 -12.39
C GLY A 153 -5.41 0.07 -10.88
N TYR A 154 -6.61 0.28 -10.36
CA TYR A 154 -6.85 0.44 -8.93
C TYR A 154 -6.37 -0.77 -8.11
N LEU A 155 -6.60 -1.99 -8.60
CA LEU A 155 -6.23 -3.20 -7.87
C LEU A 155 -4.72 -3.40 -7.80
N ASP A 156 -3.98 -3.02 -8.85
CA ASP A 156 -2.52 -2.99 -8.83
C ASP A 156 -1.98 -2.05 -7.74
N ILE A 157 -2.57 -0.85 -7.61
CA ILE A 157 -2.21 0.10 -6.54
C ILE A 157 -2.54 -0.49 -5.17
N ALA A 158 -3.73 -1.07 -5.01
CA ALA A 158 -4.18 -1.65 -3.74
C ALA A 158 -3.29 -2.82 -3.29
N LEU A 159 -2.88 -3.70 -4.21
CA LEU A 159 -2.03 -4.86 -3.94
C LEU A 159 -0.53 -4.56 -4.06
N GLY A 160 -0.14 -3.36 -4.50
CA GLY A 160 1.26 -2.99 -4.77
C GLY A 160 2.21 -3.18 -3.60
N TRP A 161 1.71 -3.23 -2.36
CA TRP A 161 2.50 -3.57 -1.17
C TRP A 161 3.15 -4.96 -1.27
N ILE A 162 2.54 -5.92 -1.97
CA ILE A 162 3.08 -7.27 -2.20
C ILE A 162 4.43 -7.20 -2.93
N SER A 163 4.59 -6.23 -3.84
CA SER A 163 5.80 -6.13 -4.67
C SER A 163 7.05 -5.72 -3.89
N TYR A 164 6.90 -4.94 -2.83
CA TYR A 164 8.03 -4.31 -2.15
C TYR A 164 8.02 -4.50 -0.63
N TRP A 165 6.89 -4.24 0.04
CA TRP A 165 6.82 -4.34 1.49
C TRP A 165 6.75 -5.77 1.99
N LEU A 166 6.06 -6.67 1.28
CA LEU A 166 5.99 -8.07 1.70
C LEU A 166 7.37 -8.74 1.80
N PRO A 167 8.26 -8.66 0.79
CA PRO A 167 9.63 -9.20 0.93
C PRO A 167 10.41 -8.61 2.10
N LEU A 168 10.21 -7.32 2.42
CA LEU A 168 10.84 -6.70 3.60
C LEU A 168 10.28 -7.29 4.89
N TRP A 169 8.97 -7.47 4.97
CA TRP A 169 8.32 -8.05 6.14
C TRP A 169 8.66 -9.53 6.32
N GLU A 170 8.88 -10.25 5.22
CA GLU A 170 9.39 -11.62 5.23
C GLU A 170 10.79 -11.71 5.82
N GLU A 171 11.69 -10.83 5.38
CA GLU A 171 13.05 -10.72 5.93
C GLU A 171 13.03 -10.38 7.42
N VAL A 172 12.29 -9.33 7.80
CA VAL A 172 12.21 -8.85 9.19
C VAL A 172 11.50 -9.83 10.11
N GLY A 173 10.42 -10.43 9.65
CA GLY A 173 9.63 -11.41 10.38
C GLY A 173 10.26 -12.80 10.42
N SER A 174 11.24 -13.06 9.56
CA SER A 174 11.74 -14.40 9.24
C SER A 174 10.58 -15.34 8.89
N ILE A 175 9.73 -14.92 7.95
CA ILE A 175 8.59 -15.65 7.39
C ILE A 175 8.76 -15.84 5.89
N ASN A 176 7.98 -16.74 5.31
CA ASN A 176 7.90 -16.94 3.87
C ASN A 176 6.45 -17.18 3.49
N ILE A 177 5.82 -16.17 2.89
CA ILE A 177 4.44 -16.13 2.40
C ILE A 177 4.44 -16.21 0.87
N PHE A 178 5.28 -15.41 0.21
CA PHE A 178 5.36 -15.29 -1.23
C PHE A 178 6.49 -16.17 -1.80
N ASP A 179 6.09 -17.28 -2.41
CA ASP A 179 6.95 -18.15 -3.19
C ASP A 179 6.73 -17.92 -4.71
N PRO A 180 7.71 -17.36 -5.45
CA PRO A 180 7.60 -17.13 -6.88
C PRO A 180 7.39 -18.39 -7.73
N ILE A 181 7.80 -19.57 -7.23
CA ILE A 181 7.58 -20.85 -7.92
C ILE A 181 6.11 -21.25 -7.79
N LYS A 182 5.51 -21.04 -6.60
CA LYS A 182 4.10 -21.32 -6.34
C LYS A 182 3.18 -20.29 -6.98
N PHE A 183 3.60 -19.03 -7.05
CA PHE A 183 2.80 -17.89 -7.51
C PHE A 183 3.47 -17.15 -8.69
N PRO A 184 3.63 -17.81 -9.86
CA PRO A 184 4.37 -17.25 -10.99
C PRO A 184 3.66 -16.03 -11.64
N GLY A 185 2.33 -15.96 -11.59
CA GLY A 185 1.57 -14.81 -12.07
C GLY A 185 1.84 -13.57 -11.23
N ILE A 186 1.82 -13.71 -9.90
CA ILE A 186 2.21 -12.63 -8.98
C ILE A 186 3.67 -12.23 -9.22
N ALA A 187 4.59 -13.20 -9.38
CA ALA A 187 6.00 -12.90 -9.64
C ALA A 187 6.21 -12.06 -10.91
N SER A 188 5.59 -12.46 -12.02
CA SER A 188 5.62 -11.68 -13.27
C SER A 188 5.00 -10.30 -13.10
N TRP A 189 3.89 -10.20 -12.37
CA TRP A 189 3.26 -8.91 -12.08
C TRP A 189 4.17 -8.00 -11.24
N VAL A 190 4.85 -8.52 -10.21
CA VAL A 190 5.80 -7.75 -9.38
C VAL A 190 6.91 -7.15 -10.23
N GLU A 191 7.51 -7.93 -11.14
CA GLU A 191 8.53 -7.44 -12.07
C GLU A 191 7.99 -6.33 -12.97
N ASN A 192 6.81 -6.55 -13.57
CA ASN A 192 6.17 -5.56 -14.43
C ASN A 192 5.82 -4.27 -13.68
N PHE A 193 5.31 -4.39 -12.44
CA PHE A 193 4.90 -3.26 -11.61
C PHE A 193 6.11 -2.43 -11.15
N LEU A 194 7.16 -3.07 -10.64
CA LEU A 194 8.38 -2.39 -10.19
C LEU A 194 9.22 -1.81 -11.34
N SER A 195 9.04 -2.29 -12.57
CA SER A 195 9.69 -1.71 -13.76
C SER A 195 9.12 -0.34 -14.14
N GLN A 196 7.95 0.04 -13.63
CA GLN A 196 7.33 1.33 -13.95
C GLN A 196 8.03 2.46 -13.16
N PRO A 197 8.55 3.51 -13.82
CA PRO A 197 9.28 4.60 -13.14
C PRO A 197 8.45 5.26 -12.04
N VAL A 198 7.15 5.49 -12.32
CA VAL A 198 6.20 6.08 -11.37
C VAL A 198 6.03 5.28 -10.08
N ILE A 199 6.29 3.97 -10.13
CA ILE A 199 6.25 3.08 -8.97
C ILE A 199 7.60 3.10 -8.26
N ASN A 200 8.67 2.83 -9.02
CA ASN A 200 10.03 2.64 -8.49
C ASN A 200 10.59 3.88 -7.80
N GLU A 201 10.37 5.07 -8.39
CA GLU A 201 10.87 6.36 -7.86
C GLU A 201 10.26 6.74 -6.51
N LYS A 202 9.16 6.09 -6.09
CA LYS A 202 8.43 6.36 -4.86
C LYS A 202 8.66 5.33 -3.76
N LEU A 203 9.53 4.34 -4.00
CA LEU A 203 9.84 3.34 -3.00
C LEU A 203 10.83 3.90 -1.96
N PRO A 204 10.65 3.59 -0.67
CA PRO A 204 11.61 3.99 0.35
C PRO A 204 12.93 3.23 0.18
N PRO A 205 14.08 3.78 0.61
CA PRO A 205 15.36 3.06 0.55
C PRO A 205 15.29 1.74 1.34
N LYS A 206 15.62 0.62 0.68
CA LYS A 206 15.45 -0.73 1.23
C LYS A 206 16.12 -0.90 2.59
N ASP A 207 17.41 -0.60 2.68
CA ASP A 207 18.19 -0.83 3.90
C ASP A 207 17.63 -0.05 5.10
N ARG A 208 17.23 1.20 4.86
CA ARG A 208 16.60 2.05 5.88
C ARG A 208 15.23 1.49 6.30
N ALA A 209 14.44 0.98 5.36
CA ALA A 209 13.14 0.39 5.65
C ALA A 209 13.27 -0.90 6.47
N VAL A 210 14.24 -1.76 6.13
CA VAL A 210 14.55 -2.97 6.91
C VAL A 210 14.96 -2.61 8.33
N GLU A 211 15.93 -1.71 8.49
CA GLU A 211 16.40 -1.22 9.80
C GLU A 211 15.23 -0.72 10.65
N TYR A 212 14.39 0.16 10.09
CA TYR A 212 13.20 0.67 10.77
C TYR A 212 12.26 -0.44 11.26
N PHE A 213 11.92 -1.40 10.40
CA PHE A 213 11.01 -2.48 10.80
C PHE A 213 11.66 -3.45 11.79
N GLN A 214 12.98 -3.69 11.71
CA GLN A 214 13.73 -4.49 12.69
C GLN A 214 13.72 -3.85 14.09
N GLU A 215 14.07 -2.55 14.18
CA GLU A 215 14.02 -1.80 15.43
C GLU A 215 12.61 -1.83 16.03
N ARG A 216 11.60 -1.61 15.18
CA ARG A 216 10.21 -1.64 15.62
C ARG A 216 9.78 -3.02 16.11
N ARG A 217 10.28 -4.08 15.48
CA ARG A 217 9.98 -5.47 15.87
C ARG A 217 10.56 -5.76 17.23
N ALA A 218 11.83 -5.44 17.42
CA ALA A 218 12.52 -5.60 18.69
C ALA A 218 11.81 -4.85 19.82
N PHE A 219 11.37 -3.61 19.57
CA PHE A 219 10.60 -2.85 20.54
C PHE A 219 9.28 -3.54 20.91
N ILE A 220 8.46 -3.91 19.91
CA ILE A 220 7.15 -4.54 20.15
C ILE A 220 7.30 -5.88 20.87
N THR A 221 8.24 -6.72 20.44
CA THR A 221 8.45 -8.03 21.07
C THR A 221 8.95 -7.90 22.50
N SER A 222 9.77 -6.88 22.80
CA SER A 222 10.24 -6.60 24.18
C SER A 222 9.15 -6.14 25.14
N VAL A 223 8.03 -5.59 24.63
CA VAL A 223 6.92 -5.07 25.44
C VAL A 223 5.81 -6.10 25.63
N ILE A 224 5.61 -6.99 24.64
CA ILE A 224 4.50 -7.96 24.64
C ILE A 224 4.89 -9.31 25.25
N TYR A 225 6.15 -9.74 25.09
CA TYR A 225 6.59 -11.10 25.43
C TYR A 225 7.59 -11.17 26.60
N VAL A 226 7.69 -10.10 27.40
CA VAL A 226 8.43 -10.03 28.67
C VAL A 226 7.42 -9.82 29.80
#